data_AF-A0A5C7LH01-F1
#
_entry.id   AF-A0A5C7LH01-F1
#
_cell.length_a   1.000
_cell.length_b   1.000
_cell.length_c   1.000
_cell.angle_alpha   90.00
_cell.angle_beta   90.00
_cell.angle_gamma   90.00
#
_symmetry.space_group_name_H-M   'P 1'
#
loop_
_entity.id
_entity.type
_entity.pdbx_description
1 polymer ?
#
loop_
_entity_poly.entity_id
_entity_poly.type
_entity_poly.pdbx_seq_one_letter_code
_entity_poly.pdbx_strand_id
1 'polypeptide(L)'
;MVVSQVGIRKKVGSSTPVKKKRRKRKHYKTGIHHSPKCAAPIHYRSGWEKTVAEFLDSNPEVVSYEYESLMVPYVMAGKGHTYYPDFLVRYKSGRTVVVEVKRQDKLATKKVMLKNAAVRSWIIKEGKGWEFEVWTDAVVMGFRKLVEAKKAGC
;
A
#
# COMPACT_ATOMS: atom_id res chain seq x y z
N MET A 1 20.94 -83.24 -0.38
CA MET A 1 20.16 -82.83 -1.58
C MET A 1 18.97 -82.02 -1.09
N VAL A 2 19.05 -80.69 -1.04
CA VAL A 2 17.89 -79.76 -1.16
C VAL A 2 18.36 -78.29 -1.22
N VAL A 3 18.24 -77.75 -2.44
CA VAL A 3 17.84 -76.39 -2.88
C VAL A 3 18.41 -75.11 -2.22
N SER A 4 19.28 -74.44 -2.98
CA SER A 4 19.56 -73.01 -2.92
C SER A 4 18.35 -72.19 -3.37
N GLN A 5 17.98 -71.14 -2.64
CA GLN A 5 16.94 -70.18 -3.03
C GLN A 5 17.56 -68.83 -3.39
N VAL A 6 17.55 -68.50 -4.68
CA VAL A 6 18.01 -67.22 -5.23
C VAL A 6 16.95 -66.16 -5.01
N GLY A 7 17.24 -65.16 -4.16
CA GLY A 7 16.37 -64.01 -3.93
C GLY A 7 16.53 -62.94 -5.02
N ILE A 8 15.48 -62.74 -5.84
CA ILE A 8 15.40 -61.67 -6.83
C ILE A 8 15.16 -60.32 -6.13
N ARG A 9 16.10 -59.38 -6.28
CA ARG A 9 16.00 -58.01 -5.75
C ARG A 9 15.19 -57.14 -6.72
N LYS A 10 13.94 -56.80 -6.37
CA LYS A 10 13.13 -55.82 -7.12
C LYS A 10 13.76 -54.42 -6.99
N LYS A 11 14.13 -53.79 -8.12
CA LYS A 11 14.50 -52.37 -8.16
C LYS A 11 13.25 -51.50 -8.02
N VAL A 12 13.11 -50.82 -6.89
CA VAL A 12 12.09 -49.77 -6.70
C VAL A 12 12.62 -48.51 -7.38
N GLY A 13 11.96 -48.09 -8.47
CA GLY A 13 12.28 -46.83 -9.15
C GLY A 13 12.01 -45.64 -8.22
N SER A 14 13.05 -44.89 -7.89
CA SER A 14 12.94 -43.65 -7.12
C SER A 14 12.35 -42.56 -8.01
N SER A 15 11.06 -42.26 -7.85
CA SER A 15 10.46 -41.06 -8.44
C SER A 15 10.98 -39.83 -7.69
N THR A 16 11.94 -39.13 -8.28
CA THR A 16 12.42 -37.85 -7.76
C THR A 16 11.26 -36.84 -7.74
N PRO A 17 10.96 -36.19 -6.60
CA PRO A 17 9.88 -35.21 -6.54
C PRO A 17 10.21 -34.01 -7.43
N VAL A 18 9.32 -33.71 -8.38
CA VAL A 18 9.45 -32.55 -9.28
C VAL A 18 9.45 -31.27 -8.44
N LYS A 19 10.60 -30.58 -8.38
CA LYS A 19 10.75 -29.30 -7.67
C LYS A 19 9.77 -28.28 -8.25
N LYS A 20 8.72 -27.91 -7.50
CA LYS A 20 7.78 -26.85 -7.89
C LYS A 20 8.54 -25.54 -8.13
N LYS A 21 8.47 -24.97 -9.34
CA LYS A 21 9.09 -23.67 -9.67
C LYS A 21 8.57 -22.59 -8.69
N ARG A 22 9.47 -21.94 -7.96
CA ARG A 22 9.12 -20.83 -7.05
C ARG A 22 8.49 -19.70 -7.87
N ARG A 23 7.24 -19.31 -7.57
CA ARG A 23 6.60 -18.14 -8.18
C ARG A 23 7.46 -16.91 -7.89
N LYS A 24 7.94 -16.23 -8.93
CA LYS A 24 8.61 -14.92 -8.80
C LYS A 24 7.62 -13.96 -8.10
N ARG A 25 8.09 -13.24 -7.09
CA ARG A 25 7.27 -12.22 -6.42
C ARG A 25 6.97 -11.12 -7.45
N LYS A 26 5.68 -10.81 -7.66
CA LYS A 26 5.29 -9.66 -8.48
C LYS A 26 5.74 -8.40 -7.73
N HIS A 27 6.50 -7.54 -8.41
CA HIS A 27 6.84 -6.22 -7.89
C HIS A 27 5.60 -5.33 -7.93
N TYR A 28 5.51 -4.37 -7.00
CA TYR A 28 4.48 -3.34 -7.07
C TYR A 28 4.69 -2.49 -8.33
N LYS A 29 3.59 -1.98 -8.90
CA LYS A 29 3.66 -0.99 -9.97
C LYS A 29 4.12 0.33 -9.35
N THR A 30 5.28 0.83 -9.77
CA THR A 30 5.86 2.11 -9.33
C THR A 30 6.03 3.06 -10.52
N GLY A 31 6.34 4.33 -10.27
CA GLY A 31 6.58 5.31 -11.32
C GLY A 31 6.43 6.76 -10.85
N ILE A 32 6.29 7.68 -11.81
CA ILE A 32 6.11 9.11 -11.57
C ILE A 32 4.73 9.52 -12.08
N HIS A 33 4.00 10.29 -11.27
CA HIS A 33 2.73 10.92 -11.66
C HIS A 33 2.89 12.44 -11.54
N HIS A 34 2.56 13.15 -12.62
CA HIS A 34 2.53 14.61 -12.64
C HIS A 34 1.08 15.08 -12.48
N SER A 35 0.84 15.91 -11.49
CA SER A 35 -0.48 16.40 -11.13
C SER A 35 -0.53 17.92 -11.24
N PRO A 36 -1.63 18.49 -11.77
CA PRO A 36 -1.83 19.94 -11.74
C PRO A 36 -2.16 20.47 -10.33
N LYS A 37 -2.45 19.59 -9.37
CA LYS A 37 -2.83 19.93 -7.98
C LYS A 37 -1.74 19.62 -6.96
N CYS A 38 -0.60 19.09 -7.40
CA CYS A 38 0.55 18.77 -6.58
C CYS A 38 1.78 19.47 -7.15
N ALA A 39 2.42 20.31 -6.33
CA ALA A 39 3.53 21.15 -6.79
C ALA A 39 4.78 20.34 -7.20
N ALA A 40 4.95 19.14 -6.64
CA ALA A 40 6.06 18.24 -6.94
C ALA A 40 5.57 16.94 -7.63
N PRO A 41 6.39 16.31 -8.49
CA PRO A 41 6.08 15.00 -9.05
C PRO A 41 5.91 13.94 -7.95
N ILE A 42 4.95 13.04 -8.15
CA ILE A 42 4.63 11.98 -7.20
C ILE A 42 5.37 10.70 -7.61
N HIS A 43 6.34 10.31 -6.81
CA HIS A 43 7.08 9.05 -6.98
C HIS A 43 6.33 7.91 -6.30
N TYR A 44 5.20 7.50 -6.88
CA TYR A 44 4.34 6.48 -6.31
C TYR A 44 5.07 5.13 -6.22
N ARG A 45 4.92 4.49 -5.06
CA ARG A 45 5.48 3.20 -4.65
C ARG A 45 4.49 2.05 -4.83
N SER A 46 3.25 2.34 -5.19
CA SER A 46 2.26 1.33 -5.58
C SER A 46 1.25 1.81 -6.62
N GLY A 47 0.64 0.87 -7.33
CA GLY A 47 -0.44 1.18 -8.27
C GLY A 47 -1.68 1.77 -7.60
N TRP A 48 -1.85 1.56 -6.29
CA TRP A 48 -2.95 2.14 -5.51
C TRP A 48 -2.71 3.61 -5.20
N GLU A 49 -1.49 3.99 -4.82
CA GLU A 49 -1.12 5.41 -4.69
C GLU A 49 -1.30 6.14 -6.02
N LYS A 50 -0.93 5.51 -7.15
CA LYS A 50 -1.22 6.09 -8.48
C LYS A 50 -2.72 6.32 -8.69
N THR A 51 -3.54 5.32 -8.35
CA THR A 51 -5.01 5.42 -8.47
C THR A 51 -5.57 6.54 -7.59
N VAL A 52 -5.02 6.71 -6.38
CA VAL A 52 -5.36 7.81 -5.48
C VAL A 52 -4.98 9.16 -6.08
N ALA A 53 -3.77 9.32 -6.60
CA ALA A 53 -3.34 10.56 -7.26
C ALA A 53 -4.26 10.92 -8.45
N GLU A 54 -4.57 9.96 -9.32
CA GLU A 54 -5.52 10.15 -10.43
C GLU A 54 -6.91 10.58 -9.94
N PHE A 55 -7.38 10.00 -8.82
CA PHE A 55 -8.65 10.40 -8.22
C PHE A 55 -8.60 11.83 -7.68
N LEU A 56 -7.56 12.20 -6.94
CA LEU A 56 -7.39 13.55 -6.38
C LEU A 56 -7.34 14.61 -7.47
N ASP A 57 -6.68 14.33 -8.59
CA ASP A 57 -6.69 15.18 -9.79
C ASP A 57 -8.11 15.36 -10.33
N SER A 58 -8.85 14.26 -10.44
CA SER A 58 -10.20 14.26 -11.01
C SER A 58 -11.28 14.89 -10.12
N ASN A 59 -11.05 14.93 -8.80
CA ASN A 59 -12.05 15.33 -7.82
C ASN A 59 -12.14 16.87 -7.72
N PRO A 60 -13.26 17.52 -8.12
CA PRO A 60 -13.37 18.97 -8.10
C PRO A 60 -13.34 19.57 -6.69
N GLU A 61 -13.57 18.79 -5.63
CA GLU A 61 -13.52 19.26 -4.25
C GLU A 61 -12.10 19.33 -3.69
N VAL A 62 -11.14 18.68 -4.35
CA VAL A 62 -9.72 18.75 -3.98
C VAL A 62 -9.09 19.99 -4.63
N VAL A 63 -8.57 20.87 -3.78
CA VAL A 63 -7.85 22.09 -4.17
C VAL A 63 -6.41 21.75 -4.50
N SER A 64 -5.73 21.11 -3.56
CA SER A 64 -4.33 20.71 -3.69
C SER A 64 -4.03 19.49 -2.83
N TYR A 65 -2.94 18.82 -3.14
CA TYR A 65 -2.42 17.77 -2.28
C TYR A 65 -0.90 17.66 -2.41
N GLU A 66 -0.27 17.07 -1.40
CA GLU A 66 1.15 16.80 -1.35
C GLU A 66 1.40 15.31 -1.12
N TYR A 67 2.54 14.80 -1.54
CA TYR A 67 2.92 13.39 -1.40
C TYR A 67 4.17 13.23 -0.53
N GLU A 68 4.10 12.33 0.47
CA GLU A 68 5.16 12.08 1.46
C GLU A 68 5.77 13.35 2.10
N SER A 69 5.01 14.45 2.23
CA SER A 69 5.53 15.74 2.70
C SER A 69 5.53 15.91 4.22
N LEU A 70 4.74 15.11 4.94
CA LEU A 70 4.65 15.18 6.41
C LEU A 70 5.63 14.21 7.07
N MET A 71 6.45 14.75 7.97
CA MET A 71 7.39 13.96 8.78
C MET A 71 6.80 13.69 10.17
N VAL A 72 6.44 12.44 10.45
CA VAL A 72 5.87 12.02 11.74
C VAL A 72 6.84 11.12 12.50
N PRO A 73 7.39 11.57 13.64
CA PRO A 73 8.24 10.72 14.48
C PRO A 73 7.41 9.67 15.22
N TYR A 74 7.94 8.45 15.37
CA TYR A 74 7.32 7.40 16.17
C TYR A 74 8.37 6.44 16.77
N VAL A 75 7.99 5.68 17.80
CA VAL A 75 8.88 4.69 18.44
C VAL A 75 8.40 3.28 18.14
N MET A 76 9.34 2.38 17.82
CA MET A 76 9.08 0.95 17.70
C MET A 76 10.22 0.16 18.33
N ALA A 77 9.88 -0.76 19.23
CA ALA A 77 10.86 -1.61 19.92
C ALA A 77 12.01 -0.79 20.56
N GLY A 78 11.67 0.33 21.21
CA GLY A 78 12.62 1.22 21.88
C GLY A 78 13.45 2.10 20.94
N LYS A 79 13.26 2.03 19.62
CA LYS A 79 14.01 2.83 18.64
C LYS A 79 13.13 3.90 18.02
N GLY A 80 13.69 5.10 17.87
CA GLY A 80 13.07 6.20 17.14
C GLY A 80 13.07 5.95 15.64
N HIS A 81 11.97 6.29 14.99
CA HIS A 81 11.76 6.16 13.57
C HIS A 81 10.99 7.37 13.03
N THR A 82 11.12 7.56 11.72
CA THR A 82 10.37 8.58 10.98
C THR A 82 9.40 7.90 10.02
N TYR A 83 8.17 8.38 10.00
CA TYR A 83 7.10 7.94 9.12
C TYR A 83 6.64 9.12 8.26
N TYR A 84 6.51 8.87 6.95
CA TYR A 84 5.92 9.79 5.99
C TYR A 84 4.59 9.20 5.53
N PRO A 85 3.43 9.76 5.92
CA PRO A 85 2.14 9.41 5.35
C PRO A 85 2.10 9.68 3.85
N ASP A 86 1.29 8.93 3.11
CA ASP A 86 1.30 9.00 1.65
C ASP A 86 0.83 10.35 1.12
N PHE A 87 -0.27 10.91 1.63
CA PHE A 87 -0.80 12.19 1.13
C PHE A 87 -1.22 13.17 2.24
N LEU A 88 -1.09 14.46 1.94
CA LEU A 88 -1.75 15.56 2.65
C LEU A 88 -2.69 16.27 1.67
N VAL A 89 -4.00 16.14 1.88
CA VAL A 89 -5.05 16.60 0.95
C VAL A 89 -5.76 17.81 1.52
N ARG A 90 -5.96 18.85 0.69
CA ARG A 90 -6.71 20.05 1.04
C ARG A 90 -7.97 20.17 0.18
N TYR A 91 -9.11 20.30 0.85
CA TYR A 91 -10.43 20.39 0.21
C TYR A 91 -10.95 21.82 0.19
N LYS A 92 -11.87 22.10 -0.75
CA LYS A 92 -12.56 23.41 -0.86
C LYS A 92 -13.35 23.78 0.39
N SER A 93 -13.85 22.79 1.11
CA SER A 93 -14.56 22.99 2.38
C SER A 93 -13.69 23.51 3.52
N GLY A 94 -12.36 23.59 3.34
CA GLY A 94 -11.40 23.89 4.39
C GLY A 94 -10.88 22.64 5.13
N ARG A 95 -11.49 21.46 4.93
CA ARG A 95 -10.96 20.20 5.48
C ARG A 95 -9.55 19.93 4.94
N THR A 96 -8.65 19.54 5.85
CA THR A 96 -7.31 19.05 5.53
C THR A 96 -7.14 17.66 6.11
N VAL A 97 -6.80 16.70 5.25
CA VAL A 97 -6.78 15.27 5.60
C VAL A 97 -5.41 14.68 5.29
N VAL A 98 -4.80 14.06 6.29
CA VAL A 98 -3.62 13.20 6.14
C VAL A 98 -4.11 11.80 5.78
N VAL A 99 -3.54 11.19 4.75
CA VAL A 99 -4.01 9.90 4.21
C VAL A 99 -2.86 8.90 4.15
N GLU A 100 -3.12 7.68 4.63
CA GLU A 100 -2.29 6.49 4.37
C GLU A 100 -3.05 5.51 3.47
N VAL A 101 -2.41 5.02 2.41
CA VAL A 101 -2.94 3.97 1.53
C VAL A 101 -2.45 2.61 2.02
N LYS A 102 -3.39 1.74 2.41
CA LYS A 102 -3.03 0.44 2.99
C LYS A 102 -4.00 -0.68 2.69
N ARG A 103 -3.46 -1.87 2.37
CA ARG A 103 -4.28 -3.08 2.26
C ARG A 103 -5.03 -3.35 3.57
N GLN A 104 -6.31 -3.69 3.46
CA GLN A 104 -7.19 -4.02 4.59
C GLN A 104 -6.58 -5.13 5.46
N ASP A 105 -6.03 -6.17 4.83
CA ASP A 105 -5.40 -7.32 5.51
C ASP A 105 -4.08 -7.00 6.23
N LYS A 106 -3.59 -5.76 6.15
CA LYS A 106 -2.36 -5.31 6.83
C LYS A 106 -2.61 -4.31 7.96
N LEU A 107 -3.85 -3.87 8.15
CA LEU A 107 -4.19 -2.88 9.17
C LEU A 107 -3.88 -3.37 10.60
N ALA A 108 -4.11 -4.65 10.88
CA ALA A 108 -3.88 -5.24 12.20
C ALA A 108 -2.39 -5.49 12.53
N THR A 109 -1.46 -5.16 11.62
CA THR A 109 -0.04 -5.33 11.92
C THR A 109 0.43 -4.29 12.93
N LYS A 110 1.20 -4.70 13.94
CA LYS A 110 1.75 -3.80 14.98
C LYS A 110 2.41 -2.56 14.39
N LYS A 111 3.14 -2.71 13.28
CA LYS A 111 3.79 -1.59 12.58
C LYS A 111 2.81 -0.56 12.05
N VAL A 112 1.72 -0.99 11.42
CA VAL A 112 0.69 -0.09 10.89
C VAL A 112 -0.05 0.60 12.04
N MET A 113 -0.42 -0.15 13.07
CA MET A 113 -1.08 0.41 14.25
C MET A 113 -0.23 1.50 14.93
N LEU A 114 1.08 1.27 15.10
CA LEU A 114 1.98 2.26 15.69
C LEU A 114 2.11 3.53 14.84
N LYS A 115 2.22 3.39 13.52
CA LYS A 115 2.25 4.55 12.60
C LYS A 115 0.96 5.36 12.67
N ASN A 116 -0.18 4.67 12.62
CA ASN A 116 -1.50 5.30 12.67
C ASN A 116 -1.74 6.01 14.01
N ALA A 117 -1.29 5.41 15.12
CA ALA A 117 -1.35 6.06 16.43
C ALA A 117 -0.44 7.30 16.50
N ALA A 118 0.76 7.22 15.92
CA ALA A 118 1.70 8.33 15.90
C ALA A 118 1.16 9.54 15.12
N VAL A 119 0.63 9.34 13.91
CA VAL A 119 0.08 10.45 13.10
C VAL A 119 -1.15 11.07 13.75
N ARG A 120 -2.03 10.28 14.38
CA ARG A 120 -3.17 10.81 15.14
C ARG A 120 -2.70 11.70 16.29
N SER A 121 -1.74 11.22 17.07
CA SER A 121 -1.18 11.98 18.20
C SER A 121 -0.48 13.26 17.72
N TRP A 122 0.25 13.16 16.60
CA TRP A 122 0.92 14.29 15.98
C TRP A 122 -0.07 15.37 15.51
N ILE A 123 -1.14 14.96 14.81
CA ILE A 123 -2.20 15.87 14.36
C ILE A 123 -2.87 16.61 15.53
N ILE A 124 -3.19 15.90 16.61
CA ILE A 124 -3.78 16.50 17.81
C ILE A 124 -2.81 17.55 18.39
N LYS A 125 -1.52 17.23 18.48
CA LYS A 125 -0.49 18.14 19.00
C LYS A 125 -0.32 19.39 18.12
N GLU A 126 -0.42 19.24 16.80
CA GLU A 126 -0.31 20.37 15.87
C GLU A 126 -1.47 21.37 16.02
N GLY A 127 -2.65 20.93 16.51
CA GLY A 127 -3.77 21.82 16.81
C GLY A 127 -4.41 22.49 15.58
N LYS A 128 -4.11 22.02 14.37
CA LYS A 128 -4.57 22.62 13.10
C LYS A 128 -5.96 22.15 12.64
N GLY A 129 -6.62 21.30 13.42
CA GLY A 129 -7.91 20.69 13.06
C GLY A 129 -7.83 19.74 11.86
N TRP A 130 -6.65 19.15 11.60
CA TRP A 130 -6.48 18.18 10.52
C TRP A 130 -7.10 16.82 10.89
N GLU A 131 -7.45 16.04 9.88
CA GLU A 131 -8.00 14.69 10.04
C GLU A 131 -6.99 13.63 9.56
N PHE A 132 -7.17 12.38 9.98
CA PHE A 132 -6.39 11.25 9.48
C PHE A 132 -7.28 10.12 8.99
N GLU A 133 -7.07 9.71 7.75
CA GLU A 133 -7.79 8.63 7.10
C GLU A 133 -6.84 7.53 6.59
N VAL A 134 -7.33 6.29 6.59
CA VAL A 134 -6.64 5.17 5.95
C VAL A 134 -7.49 4.67 4.79
N TRP A 135 -6.99 4.82 3.57
CA TRP A 135 -7.70 4.39 2.36
C TRP A 135 -7.25 2.99 1.98
N THR A 136 -8.17 2.03 2.12
CA THR A 136 -7.89 0.63 1.83
C THR A 136 -8.22 0.23 0.41
N ASP A 137 -7.92 -1.01 0.02
CA ASP A 137 -8.28 -1.56 -1.29
C ASP A 137 -9.72 -1.24 -1.67
N ALA A 138 -10.67 -1.42 -0.74
CA ALA A 138 -12.07 -1.18 -1.02
C ALA A 138 -12.33 0.27 -1.46
N VAL A 139 -11.73 1.23 -0.74
CA VAL A 139 -11.82 2.66 -1.04
C VAL A 139 -11.15 2.98 -2.37
N VAL A 140 -9.91 2.50 -2.57
CA VAL A 140 -9.13 2.74 -3.79
C VAL A 140 -9.81 2.13 -5.03
N MET A 141 -10.46 0.97 -4.89
CA MET A 141 -11.24 0.36 -5.96
C MET A 141 -12.49 1.18 -6.29
N GLY A 142 -13.10 1.86 -5.31
CA GLY A 142 -14.15 2.84 -5.54
C GLY A 142 -13.66 4.03 -6.35
N PHE A 143 -12.52 4.61 -5.96
CA PHE A 143 -11.88 5.71 -6.70
C PHE A 143 -11.57 5.34 -8.14
N ARG A 144 -11.05 4.12 -8.37
CA ARG A 144 -10.77 3.63 -9.71
C ARG A 144 -12.00 3.69 -10.62
N LYS A 145 -13.15 3.22 -10.12
CA LYS A 145 -14.41 3.26 -10.88
C LYS A 145 -14.84 4.69 -11.21
N LEU A 146 -14.69 5.62 -10.26
CA LEU A 146 -15.00 7.04 -10.47
C LEU A 146 -14.12 7.67 -11.55
N VAL A 147 -12.81 7.38 -11.51
CA VAL A 147 -11.84 7.85 -12.51
C VAL A 147 -12.15 7.26 -13.90
N GLU A 148 -12.44 5.97 -13.99
CA GLU A 148 -12.78 5.30 -15.24
C GLU A 148 -14.10 5.83 -15.82
N ALA A 149 -15.14 6.02 -15.00
CA ALA A 149 -16.41 6.58 -15.44
C ALA A 149 -16.28 8.00 -16.01
N LYS A 150 -15.47 8.85 -15.36
CA LYS A 150 -15.23 10.22 -15.83
C LYS A 150 -14.46 10.28 -17.15
N LYS A 151 -13.56 9.31 -17.39
CA LYS A 151 -12.85 9.17 -18.67
C LYS A 151 -13.76 8.68 -19.80
N ALA A 152 -14.76 7.85 -19.49
CA ALA A 152 -15.69 7.30 -20.47
C ALA A 152 -16.79 8.28 -20.91
N GLY A 153 -17.10 9.29 -20.09
CA GLY A 153 -18.08 10.33 -20.41
C GLY A 153 -17.49 11.61 -21.01
N CYS A 154 -16.20 11.61 -21.36
CA CYS A 154 -15.48 12.73 -21.95
C CYS A 154 -15.16 12.47 -23.41
#